data_AF-A0A8D0HNV0-F1
#
_entry.id   AF-A0A8D0HNV0-F1
#
_cell.length_a   1.000
_cell.length_b   1.000
_cell.length_c   1.000
_cell.angle_alpha   90.00
_cell.angle_beta   90.00
_cell.angle_gamma   90.00
#
_symmetry.space_group_name_H-M   'P 1'
#
loop_
_entity.id
_entity.type
_entity.pdbx_description
1 polymer ?
#
loop_
_entity_poly.entity_id
_entity_poly.type
_entity_poly.pdbx_seq_one_letter_code
_entity_poly.pdbx_strand_id
1 'polypeptide(L)'
;IPRQIPEQRWYMNRFVGILMAGILPFGAMFIELFFIFSVSTHPDYRWWWRTFLVSGGSAFYVLIYAVFYFVNKLDIVEFIPSLLYFGYTALMVLSFWLLTGTIGFYAAYMFVRKIYAAVKID
;
A
#
# COMPACT_ATOMS: atom_id res chain seq x y z
N ILE A 1 -33.71 24.58 -1.62
CA ILE A 1 -33.65 23.74 -0.40
C ILE A 1 -32.17 23.48 -0.11
N PRO A 2 -31.61 23.92 1.03
CA PRO A 2 -30.22 23.66 1.36
C PRO A 2 -30.01 22.15 1.54
N ARG A 3 -29.03 21.60 0.82
CA ARG A 3 -28.66 20.18 0.88
C ARG A 3 -28.13 19.87 2.28
N GLN A 4 -28.88 19.10 3.07
CA GLN A 4 -28.41 18.62 4.37
C GLN A 4 -27.20 17.70 4.14
N ILE A 5 -26.07 18.03 4.75
CA ILE A 5 -24.86 17.22 4.72
C ILE A 5 -25.10 16.12 5.76
N PRO A 6 -25.09 14.82 5.39
CA PRO A 6 -25.31 13.75 6.36
C PRO A 6 -24.28 13.85 7.48
N GLU A 7 -24.73 13.66 8.72
CA GLU A 7 -23.89 13.70 9.92
C GLU A 7 -22.66 12.78 9.76
N GLN A 8 -21.47 13.38 9.89
CA GLN A 8 -20.20 12.68 9.72
C GLN A 8 -20.03 11.66 10.84
N ARG A 9 -20.05 10.37 10.48
CA ARG A 9 -19.81 9.28 11.44
C ARG A 9 -18.38 9.36 11.98
N TRP A 10 -18.17 8.90 13.21
CA TRP A 10 -16.91 9.05 13.95
C TRP A 10 -15.64 8.57 13.20
N TYR A 11 -15.76 7.51 12.40
CA TYR A 11 -14.69 6.97 11.54
C TYR A 11 -14.38 7.82 10.30
N MET A 12 -15.23 8.78 9.93
CA MET A 12 -15.00 9.72 8.81
C MET A 12 -14.33 11.02 9.26
N ASN A 13 -14.05 11.17 10.56
CA ASN A 13 -13.38 12.34 11.09
C ASN A 13 -11.94 12.40 10.53
N ARG A 14 -11.53 13.56 9.99
CA ARG A 14 -10.27 13.71 9.22
C ARG A 14 -9.05 13.23 10.01
N PHE A 15 -9.02 13.47 11.32
CA PHE A 15 -7.95 13.01 12.20
C PHE A 15 -7.91 11.49 12.38
N VAL A 16 -9.07 10.85 12.54
CA VAL A 16 -9.19 9.39 12.68
C VAL A 16 -8.82 8.70 11.37
N GLY A 17 -9.25 9.28 10.24
CA GLY A 17 -8.87 8.82 8.91
C GLY A 17 -7.36 8.91 8.65
N ILE A 18 -6.71 10.01 9.05
CA ILE A 18 -5.25 10.18 8.93
C ILE A 18 -4.49 9.18 9.82
N LEU A 19 -4.93 8.97 11.07
CA LEU A 19 -4.28 8.02 11.97
C LEU A 19 -4.38 6.57 11.47
N MET A 20 -5.57 6.15 11.03
CA MET A 20 -5.73 4.81 10.45
C MET A 20 -4.94 4.66 9.15
N ALA A 21 -4.90 5.71 8.31
CA ALA A 21 -4.09 5.71 7.09
C ALA A 21 -2.58 5.75 7.36
N GLY A 22 -2.13 6.29 8.50
CA GLY A 22 -0.71 6.44 8.86
C GLY A 22 -0.10 5.20 9.53
N ILE A 23 -0.88 4.42 10.28
CA ILE A 23 -0.43 3.17 10.92
C ILE A 23 0.05 2.14 9.89
N LEU A 24 -0.62 2.06 8.73
CA LEU A 24 -0.29 1.12 7.67
C LEU A 24 1.07 1.37 7.00
N PRO A 25 1.39 2.57 6.46
CA PRO A 25 2.69 2.86 5.88
C PRO A 25 3.79 2.81 6.95
N PHE A 26 3.49 3.17 8.20
CA PHE A 26 4.45 3.01 9.30
C PHE A 26 4.79 1.54 9.56
N GLY A 27 3.77 0.67 9.62
CA GLY A 27 3.98 -0.78 9.75
C GLY A 27 4.73 -1.37 8.56
N ALA A 28 4.41 -0.94 7.34
CA ALA A 28 5.11 -1.37 6.13
C ALA A 28 6.60 -0.97 6.15
N MET A 29 6.91 0.29 6.52
CA MET A 29 8.30 0.75 6.68
C MET A 29 9.07 -0.04 7.73
N PHE A 30 8.44 -0.32 8.88
CA PHE A 30 9.07 -1.09 9.96
C PHE A 30 9.41 -2.52 9.52
N ILE A 31 8.48 -3.18 8.84
CA ILE A 31 8.67 -4.53 8.30
C ILE A 31 9.79 -4.55 7.25
N GLU A 32 9.85 -3.55 6.37
CA GLU A 32 10.87 -3.42 5.34
C GLU A 32 12.28 -3.26 5.95
N LEU A 33 12.42 -2.40 6.97
CA LEU A 33 13.68 -2.25 7.71
C LEU A 33 14.11 -3.56 8.38
N PHE A 34 13.18 -4.26 9.04
CA PHE A 34 13.45 -5.54 9.68
C PHE A 34 13.95 -6.60 8.68
N PHE A 35 13.35 -6.66 7.48
CA PHE A 35 13.77 -7.58 6.44
C PHE A 35 15.16 -7.27 5.91
N ILE A 36 15.50 -5.99 5.71
CA ILE A 36 16.83 -5.61 5.25
C ILE A 36 17.90 -5.98 6.29
N PHE A 37 17.62 -5.74 7.57
CA PHE A 37 18.51 -6.21 8.64
C PHE A 37 18.66 -7.73 8.65
N SER A 38 17.57 -8.46 8.41
CA SER A 38 17.60 -9.93 8.36
C SER A 38 18.43 -10.48 7.20
N VAL A 39 18.43 -9.82 6.03
CA VAL A 39 19.28 -10.17 4.87
C VAL A 39 20.77 -10.02 5.18
N SER A 40 21.14 -9.10 6.08
CA SER A 40 22.52 -8.93 6.53
C SER A 40 23.01 -10.12 7.35
N THR A 41 22.14 -10.72 8.16
CA THR A 41 22.47 -11.89 9.01
C THR A 41 22.41 -13.20 8.21
N HIS A 42 21.46 -13.31 7.28
CA HIS A 42 21.30 -14.46 6.40
C HIS A 42 21.01 -14.02 4.95
N PRO A 43 21.98 -14.13 4.03
CA PRO A 43 21.81 -13.66 2.66
C PRO A 43 20.83 -14.54 1.87
N ASP A 44 19.57 -14.10 1.80
CA ASP A 44 18.52 -14.70 0.98
C ASP A 44 18.58 -14.19 -0.46
N TYR A 45 18.77 -15.08 -1.45
CA TYR A 45 18.78 -14.74 -2.89
C TYR A 45 17.41 -14.31 -3.45
N ARG A 46 16.33 -14.40 -2.66
CA ARG A 46 14.96 -14.02 -3.05
C ARG A 46 14.56 -12.63 -2.56
N TRP A 47 15.51 -11.86 -2.00
CA TRP A 47 15.27 -10.55 -1.41
C TRP A 47 14.54 -9.58 -2.36
N TRP A 48 14.86 -9.63 -3.65
CA TRP A 48 14.28 -8.77 -4.70
C TRP A 48 12.77 -8.90 -4.88
N TRP A 49 12.22 -10.12 -4.85
CA TRP A 49 10.81 -10.39 -5.01
C TRP A 49 10.06 -10.06 -3.72
N ARG A 50 10.72 -10.25 -2.57
CA ARG A 50 10.14 -9.92 -1.26
C ARG A 50 9.99 -8.41 -1.08
N THR A 51 11.01 -7.61 -1.42
CA THR A 51 10.93 -6.15 -1.29
C THR A 51 9.88 -5.56 -2.23
N PHE A 52 9.81 -6.04 -3.47
CA PHE A 52 8.77 -5.63 -4.43
C PHE A 52 7.34 -5.95 -3.94
N LEU A 53 7.12 -7.13 -3.37
CA LEU A 53 5.81 -7.53 -2.84
C LEU A 53 5.42 -6.75 -1.58
N VAL A 54 6.38 -6.49 -0.69
CA VAL A 54 6.14 -5.78 0.58
C VAL A 54 5.86 -4.29 0.34
N SER A 55 6.66 -3.60 -0.49
CA SER A 55 6.43 -2.18 -0.80
C SER A 55 5.13 -1.96 -1.57
N GLY A 56 4.78 -2.92 -2.41
CA GLY A 56 3.51 -2.98 -3.12
C GLY A 56 2.27 -3.25 -2.27
N GLY A 57 2.44 -3.67 -1.01
CA GLY A 57 1.36 -4.07 -0.10
C GLY A 57 0.29 -2.99 0.13
N SER A 58 0.65 -1.72 0.00
CA SER A 58 -0.26 -0.58 0.12
C SER A 58 -1.43 -0.60 -0.88
N ALA A 59 -1.27 -1.24 -2.04
CA ALA A 59 -2.32 -1.40 -3.04
C ALA A 59 -3.48 -2.30 -2.55
N PHE A 60 -3.21 -3.28 -1.68
CA PHE A 60 -4.26 -4.12 -1.08
C PHE A 60 -5.20 -3.32 -0.19
N TYR A 61 -4.72 -2.27 0.48
CA TYR A 61 -5.59 -1.39 1.27
C TYR A 61 -6.62 -0.69 0.38
N VAL A 62 -6.18 -0.17 -0.77
CA VAL A 62 -7.06 0.49 -1.75
C VAL A 62 -8.11 -0.49 -2.29
N LEU A 63 -7.71 -1.75 -2.52
CA LEU A 63 -8.62 -2.82 -2.95
C LEU A 63 -9.67 -3.14 -1.87
N ILE A 64 -9.26 -3.32 -0.61
CA ILE A 64 -10.18 -3.59 0.50
C ILE A 64 -11.14 -2.42 0.70
N TYR A 65 -10.64 -1.18 0.61
CA TYR A 65 -11.45 0.02 0.72
C TYR A 65 -12.49 0.11 -0.41
N ALA A 66 -12.11 -0.23 -1.64
CA ALA A 66 -13.04 -0.23 -2.78
C ALA A 66 -14.17 -1.26 -2.61
N VAL A 67 -13.87 -2.47 -2.11
CA VAL A 67 -14.89 -3.48 -1.81
C VAL A 67 -15.83 -2.99 -0.69
N PHE A 68 -15.26 -2.42 0.38
CA PHE A 68 -16.06 -1.85 1.46
C PHE A 68 -16.99 -0.73 0.97
N TYR A 69 -16.49 0.14 0.07
CA TYR A 69 -17.25 1.24 -0.51
C TYR A 69 -18.38 0.74 -1.42
N PHE A 70 -18.12 -0.29 -2.22
CA PHE A 70 -19.13 -0.94 -3.06
C PHE A 70 -20.31 -1.47 -2.22
N VAL A 71 -20.04 -2.16 -1.12
CA VAL A 71 -21.08 -2.79 -0.29
C VAL A 71 -21.85 -1.80 0.59
N ASN A 72 -21.18 -0.77 1.12
CA ASN A 72 -21.78 0.08 2.17
C ASN A 72 -22.27 1.46 1.68
N LYS A 73 -21.90 1.87 0.46
CA LYS A 73 -22.13 3.24 -0.02
C LYS A 73 -22.66 3.34 -1.45
N LEU A 74 -22.47 2.31 -2.29
CA LEU A 74 -22.92 2.33 -3.68
C LEU A 74 -24.29 1.64 -3.82
N ASP A 75 -25.34 2.41 -4.06
CA ASP A 75 -26.65 1.91 -4.52
C ASP A 75 -26.65 1.65 -6.04
N ILE A 76 -25.60 0.98 -6.54
CA ILE A 76 -25.49 0.62 -7.95
C ILE A 76 -25.92 -0.83 -8.11
N VAL A 77 -27.19 -1.05 -8.44
CA VAL A 77 -27.79 -2.39 -8.65
C VAL A 77 -27.62 -2.91 -10.08
N GLU A 78 -27.18 -2.06 -11.01
CA GLU A 78 -27.03 -2.42 -12.42
C GLU A 78 -25.69 -3.14 -12.70
N PHE A 79 -25.73 -4.12 -13.60
CA PHE A 79 -24.59 -4.97 -13.96
C PHE A 79 -23.45 -4.21 -14.69
N ILE A 80 -23.79 -3.33 -15.63
CA ILE A 80 -22.80 -2.59 -16.42
C ILE A 80 -21.95 -1.64 -15.55
N PRO A 81 -22.53 -0.75 -14.72
CA PRO A 81 -21.74 0.17 -13.89
C PRO A 81 -20.99 -0.53 -12.76
N SER A 82 -21.47 -1.67 -12.24
CA SER A 82 -20.70 -2.47 -11.27
C SER A 82 -19.45 -3.10 -11.92
N LEU A 83 -19.57 -3.64 -13.14
CA LEU A 83 -18.42 -4.15 -13.89
C LEU A 83 -17.39 -3.04 -14.19
N LEU A 84 -17.85 -1.87 -14.61
CA LEU A 84 -16.99 -0.72 -14.88
C LEU A 84 -16.25 -0.25 -13.61
N TYR A 85 -16.96 -0.17 -12.47
CA TYR A 85 -16.35 0.20 -11.19
C TYR A 85 -15.20 -0.75 -10.83
N PHE A 86 -15.45 -2.06 -10.85
CA PHE A 86 -14.40 -3.05 -10.56
C PHE A 86 -13.26 -3.01 -11.58
N GLY A 87 -13.55 -2.80 -12.87
CA GLY A 87 -12.52 -2.67 -13.91
C GLY A 87 -11.59 -1.48 -13.68
N TYR A 88 -12.14 -0.29 -13.44
CA TYR A 88 -11.34 0.91 -13.17
C TYR A 88 -10.56 0.82 -11.85
N THR A 89 -11.18 0.25 -10.81
CA THR A 89 -10.51 0.01 -9.53
C THR A 89 -9.35 -0.97 -9.69
N ALA A 90 -9.53 -2.06 -10.43
CA ALA A 90 -8.46 -3.04 -10.67
C ALA A 90 -7.27 -2.40 -11.42
N LEU A 91 -7.53 -1.59 -12.44
CA LEU A 91 -6.50 -0.87 -13.19
C LEU A 91 -5.75 0.15 -12.30
N MET A 92 -6.47 0.90 -11.47
CA MET A 92 -5.85 1.84 -10.52
C MET A 92 -4.99 1.12 -9.48
N VAL A 93 -5.51 0.04 -8.87
CA VAL A 93 -4.80 -0.73 -7.85
C VAL A 93 -3.54 -1.37 -8.43
N LEU A 94 -3.63 -1.96 -9.63
CA LEU A 94 -2.47 -2.55 -10.31
C LEU A 94 -1.42 -1.49 -10.66
N SER A 95 -1.84 -0.33 -11.16
CA SER A 95 -0.92 0.77 -11.47
C SER A 95 -0.23 1.29 -10.22
N PHE A 96 -0.99 1.46 -9.13
CA PHE A 96 -0.45 1.88 -7.84
C PHE A 96 0.52 0.85 -7.26
N TRP A 97 0.19 -0.45 -7.36
CA TRP A 97 1.03 -1.55 -6.94
C TRP A 97 2.38 -1.58 -7.66
N LEU A 98 2.37 -1.39 -8.99
CA LEU A 98 3.59 -1.34 -9.79
C LEU A 98 4.44 -0.11 -9.45
N LEU A 99 3.82 1.05 -9.24
CA LEU A 99 4.52 2.28 -8.87
C LEU A 99 5.17 2.18 -7.49
N THR A 100 4.42 1.81 -6.46
CA THR A 100 4.97 1.69 -5.10
C THR A 100 5.95 0.52 -4.98
N GLY A 101 5.65 -0.58 -5.68
CA GLY A 101 6.52 -1.75 -5.86
C GLY A 101 7.91 -1.38 -6.38
N THR A 102 7.95 -0.64 -7.49
CA THR A 102 9.21 -0.21 -8.14
C THR A 102 9.99 0.78 -7.28
N ILE A 103 9.32 1.77 -6.68
CA ILE A 103 9.98 2.75 -5.79
C ILE A 103 10.63 2.06 -4.60
N GLY A 104 9.93 1.16 -3.91
CA GLY A 104 10.48 0.42 -2.77
C GLY A 104 11.64 -0.49 -3.17
N PHE A 105 11.53 -1.17 -4.32
CA PHE A 105 12.62 -1.99 -4.84
C PHE A 105 13.90 -1.17 -5.10
N TYR A 106 13.78 0.00 -5.75
CA TYR A 106 14.92 0.89 -5.99
C TYR A 106 15.51 1.45 -4.70
N ALA A 107 14.67 1.84 -3.74
CA ALA A 107 15.12 2.32 -2.43
C ALA A 107 15.91 1.24 -1.68
N ALA A 108 15.38 0.01 -1.62
CA ALA A 108 16.04 -1.13 -1.00
C ALA A 108 17.37 -1.46 -1.71
N TYR A 109 17.39 -1.47 -3.05
CA TYR A 109 18.63 -1.73 -3.81
C TYR A 109 19.74 -0.71 -3.51
N MET A 110 19.39 0.58 -3.46
CA MET A 110 20.33 1.65 -3.11
C MET A 110 20.86 1.50 -1.69
N PHE A 111 20.00 1.14 -0.75
CA PHE A 111 20.37 0.93 0.64
C PHE A 111 21.30 -0.28 0.83
N VAL A 112 20.97 -1.42 0.19
CA VAL A 112 21.80 -2.62 0.21
C VAL A 112 23.19 -2.34 -0.35
N ARG A 113 23.31 -1.59 -1.46
CA ARG A 113 24.62 -1.17 -2.00
C ARG A 113 25.41 -0.33 -1.01
N LYS A 114 24.76 0.56 -0.25
CA LYS A 114 25.43 1.37 0.78
C LYS A 114 25.98 0.51 1.92
N ILE A 115 25.22 -0.47 2.40
CA ILE A 115 25.68 -1.40 3.45
C ILE A 115 26.90 -2.20 2.97
N TYR A 116 26.82 -2.83 1.81
CA TYR A 116 27.93 -3.64 1.29
C TYR A 116 29.17 -2.81 0.94
N ALA A 117 29.01 -1.53 0.59
CA ALA A 117 30.14 -0.61 0.40
C ALA A 117 30.81 -0.24 1.72
N ALA A 118 30.05 -0.09 2.81
CA ALA A 118 30.58 0.22 4.13
C ALA A 118 31.32 -0.97 4.78
N VAL A 119 30.92 -2.21 4.46
CA VAL A 119 31.52 -3.43 5.02
C VAL A 119 32.84 -3.82 4.35
N LYS A 120 33.21 -3.24 3.19
CA LYS A 120 34.45 -3.57 2.46
C LYS A 120 35.69 -2.77 2.86
N ILE A 121 35.72 -2.21 4.06
CA ILE A 121 36.89 -1.50 4.58
C ILE A 121 37.45 -2.29 5.76
N ASP A 122 38.20 -3.34 5.43
CA ASP A 122 39.41 -3.83 6.09
C ASP A 122 40.13 -4.81 5.14
#